data_AF-C2BGN3-F1
#
_entry.id   AF-C2BGN3-F1
#
_cell.length_a   1.000
_cell.length_b   1.000
_cell.length_c   1.000
_cell.angle_alpha   90.00
_cell.angle_beta   90.00
_cell.angle_gamma   90.00
#
_symmetry.space_group_name_H-M   'P 1'
#
loop_
_entity.id
_entity.type
_entity.pdbx_description
1 polymer ?
#
loop_
_entity_poly.entity_id
_entity_poly.type
_entity_poly.pdbx_seq_one_letter_code
_entity_poly.pdbx_strand_id
1 'polypeptide(L)' 'KKYHDRYIAIDYGTGNEAFYLCGASSKDAGNKISSITKIEESSKDMYHDMFSKMLNNKDLKI' A
#
# COMPACT_ATOMS: atom_id res chain seq x y z
N LYS A 1 6.75 -17.27 -5.88
CA LYS A 1 6.03 -16.07 -6.37
C LYS A 1 5.68 -15.25 -5.13
N LYS A 2 6.59 -14.39 -4.66
CA LYS A 2 6.33 -13.58 -3.47
C LYS A 2 5.60 -12.33 -3.93
N TYR A 3 4.54 -11.97 -3.25
CA TYR A 3 3.80 -10.74 -3.51
C TYR A 3 4.77 -9.55 -3.38
N HIS A 4 4.82 -8.68 -4.40
CA HIS A 4 5.72 -7.53 -4.47
C HIS A 4 4.96 -6.21 -4.51
N ASP A 5 3.65 -6.25 -4.23
CA ASP A 5 2.83 -5.05 -4.20
C ASP A 5 3.31 -4.17 -3.04
N ARG A 6 3.52 -2.90 -3.35
CA ARG A 6 4.00 -1.90 -2.40
C ARG A 6 2.86 -0.92 -2.18
N TYR A 7 2.53 -0.70 -0.92
CA TYR A 7 1.49 0.24 -0.53
C TYR A 7 2.09 1.36 0.31
N ILE A 8 1.49 2.54 0.20
CA ILE A 8 1.82 3.69 1.05
C ILE A 8 0.55 4.05 1.81
N ALA A 9 0.65 4.17 3.12
CA ALA A 9 -0.37 4.76 3.97
C ALA A 9 0.14 6.13 4.44
N ILE A 10 -0.67 7.18 4.25
CA ILE A 10 -0.42 8.53 4.77
C ILE A 10 -1.48 8.82 5.83
N ASP A 11 -1.06 9.47 6.93
CA ASP A 11 -1.90 9.84 8.07
C ASP A 11 -2.72 8.67 8.66
N TYR A 12 -2.14 7.46 8.63
CA TYR A 12 -2.77 6.22 9.07
C TYR A 12 -3.32 6.30 10.51
N GLY A 13 -4.54 5.81 10.71
CA GLY A 13 -5.23 5.86 12.00
C GLY A 13 -5.96 7.18 12.28
N THR A 14 -6.03 8.08 11.30
CA THR A 14 -6.79 9.34 11.38
C THR A 14 -7.95 9.35 10.39
N GLY A 15 -8.91 10.26 10.57
CA GLY A 15 -9.99 10.44 9.59
C GLY A 15 -9.51 10.83 8.19
N ASN A 16 -8.30 11.41 8.09
CA ASN A 16 -7.69 11.86 6.84
C ASN A 16 -6.80 10.79 6.18
N GLU A 17 -6.75 9.57 6.73
CA GLU A 17 -5.86 8.56 6.19
C GLU A 17 -6.16 8.27 4.71
N ALA A 18 -5.09 8.05 3.94
CA ALA A 18 -5.14 7.78 2.53
C ALA A 18 -4.16 6.67 2.16
N PHE A 19 -4.59 5.79 1.26
CA PHE A 19 -3.79 4.66 0.82
C PHE A 19 -3.45 4.78 -0.66
N TYR A 20 -2.28 4.29 -1.04
CA TYR A 20 -1.80 4.32 -2.41
C TYR A 20 -1.17 2.99 -2.80
N LEU A 21 -1.49 2.51 -4.00
CA LEU A 21 -0.81 1.38 -4.63
C LEU A 21 0.35 1.91 -5.47
N CYS A 22 1.56 1.44 -5.18
CA CYS A 22 2.70 1.67 -6.05
C CYS A 22 2.67 0.67 -7.19
N GLY A 23 2.72 1.17 -8.42
CA GLY A 23 2.95 0.37 -9.60
C GLY A 23 4.34 -0.29 -9.60
N ALA A 24 4.68 -0.89 -10.74
CA ALA A 24 5.95 -1.58 -10.93
C ALA A 24 7.15 -0.68 -10.59
N SER A 25 8.24 -1.28 -10.11
CA SER A 25 9.50 -0.55 -9.92
C SER A 25 10.03 -0.11 -11.29
N SER A 26 10.85 0.95 -11.33
CA SER A 26 11.45 1.41 -12.59
C SER A 26 12.28 0.31 -13.29
N LYS A 27 12.92 -0.57 -12.51
CA LYS A 27 13.65 -1.74 -13.01
C LYS A 27 12.73 -2.73 -13.71
N ASP A 28 11.55 -2.97 -13.14
CA ASP A 28 10.60 -3.99 -13.62
C ASP A 28 9.61 -3.45 -14.66
N ALA A 29 9.41 -2.13 -14.71
CA ALA A 29 8.46 -1.48 -15.62
C ALA A 29 8.91 -1.52 -17.09
N GLY A 30 10.19 -1.80 -17.36
CA GLY A 30 10.71 -1.98 -18.72
C GLY A 30 10.48 -0.75 -19.60
N ASN A 31 10.89 0.43 -19.14
CA ASN A 31 10.71 1.74 -19.78
C ASN A 31 9.26 2.26 -19.85
N LYS A 32 8.30 1.60 -19.20
CA LYS A 32 6.94 2.14 -19.05
C LYS A 32 6.88 3.13 -17.89
N ILE A 33 5.98 4.12 -18.01
CA ILE A 33 5.61 4.98 -16.89
C ILE A 33 4.91 4.13 -15.84
N SER A 34 5.34 4.26 -14.59
CA SER A 34 4.70 3.66 -13.42
C SER A 34 4.01 4.75 -12.61
N SER A 35 2.96 4.41 -11.88
CA SER A 35 2.15 5.35 -11.10
C SER A 35 2.12 4.96 -9.63
N ILE A 36 1.91 5.96 -8.78
CA ILE A 36 1.43 5.77 -7.40
C ILE A 36 -0.04 6.18 -7.44
N THR A 37 -0.94 5.20 -7.40
CA THR A 37 -2.37 5.43 -7.59
C THR A 37 -3.06 5.48 -6.24
N LYS A 38 -3.77 6.57 -5.96
CA LYS A 38 -4.60 6.67 -4.75
C LYS A 38 -5.70 5.61 -4.81
N ILE A 39 -5.90 4.92 -3.69
CA ILE A 39 -6.99 3.97 -3.51
C ILE A 39 -8.27 4.76 -3.24
N GLU A 40 -9.37 4.31 -3.85
CA GLU A 40 -10.68 4.91 -3.69
C GLU A 40 -11.17 4.88 -2.24
N GLU A 41 -11.85 5.95 -1.82
CA GLU A 41 -12.38 6.09 -0.45
C GLU A 41 -13.33 4.95 -0.08
N SER A 42 -14.09 4.43 -1.05
CA SER A 42 -14.99 3.29 -0.87
C SER A 42 -14.29 1.98 -0.47
N SER A 43 -12.97 1.89 -0.68
CA SER A 43 -12.15 0.74 -0.32
C SER A 43 -11.30 0.98 0.93
N LYS A 44 -11.36 2.17 1.53
CA LYS A 44 -10.48 2.60 2.62
C LYS A 44 -10.46 1.64 3.81
N ASP A 45 -11.63 1.20 4.28
CA ASP A 45 -11.77 0.30 5.43
C ASP A 45 -11.02 -1.03 5.22
N MET A 46 -11.08 -1.58 4.00
CA MET A 46 -10.37 -2.81 3.67
C MET A 46 -8.85 -2.65 3.79
N TYR A 47 -8.32 -1.51 3.34
CA TYR A 47 -6.89 -1.25 3.44
C TYR A 47 -6.48 -0.88 4.86
N HIS A 48 -7.31 -0.15 5.61
CA HIS A 48 -7.10 0.09 7.03
C HIS A 48 -6.91 -1.25 7.78
N ASP A 49 -7.82 -2.20 7.57
CA ASP A 49 -7.75 -3.54 8.17
C ASP A 49 -6.50 -4.32 7.74
N MET A 50 -6.10 -4.21 6.47
CA MET A 50 -4.88 -4.84 5.96
C MET A 50 -3.65 -4.31 6.68
N PHE A 51 -3.51 -2.98 6.78
CA PHE A 51 -2.40 -2.35 7.47
C PHE A 51 -2.42 -2.67 8.97
N SER A 52 -3.59 -2.67 9.62
CA SER A 52 -3.76 -3.05 11.04
C SER A 52 -3.22 -4.44 11.31
N LYS A 53 -3.55 -5.42 10.45
CA LYS A 53 -3.07 -6.80 10.58
C LYS A 53 -1.56 -6.91 10.34
N MET A 54 -1.03 -6.18 9.37
CA MET A 54 0.41 -6.19 9.09
C MET A 54 1.22 -5.57 10.23
N LEU A 55 0.79 -4.45 10.80
CA LEU A 55 1.49 -3.79 11.93
C LEU A 55 1.48 -4.64 13.20
N ASN A 56 0.45 -5.46 13.40
CA ASN A 56 0.35 -6.39 14.52
C ASN A 56 1.04 -7.75 14.28
N ASN A 57 1.68 -7.93 13.12
CA ASN A 57 2.36 -9.17 12.79
C ASN A 57 3.68 -9.28 13.58
N LYS A 58 3.74 -10.21 14.54
CA LYS A 58 4.91 -10.45 15.41
C LYS A 58 6.15 -10.94 14.67
N ASP A 59 5.98 -11.55 13.49
CA ASP A 59 7.07 -12.01 12.64
C ASP A 59 7.60 -10.92 11.70
N LEU A 60 6.88 -9.79 11.60
CA LEU A 60 7.31 -8.65 10.81
C LEU A 60 8.49 -7.98 11.51
N LYS A 61 9.69 -8.21 10.98
CA LYS A 61 10.89 -7.46 11.38
C LYS A 61 10.92 -6.18 10.55
N ILE A 62 10.67 -5.05 11.21
CA ILE A 62 10.86 -3.70 10.65
C ILE A 62 12.36 -3.36 10.67
#